data_AF-A0A2M8BIQ9-F1
#
_entry.id   AF-A0A2M8BIQ9-F1
#
_cell.length_a   1.000
_cell.length_b   1.000
_cell.length_c   1.000
_cell.angle_alpha   90.00
_cell.angle_beta   90.00
_cell.angle_gamma   90.00
#
_symmetry.space_group_name_H-M   'P 1'
#
loop_
_entity.id
_entity.type
_entity.pdbx_description
1 polymer ?
#
loop_
_entity_poly.entity_id
_entity_poly.type
_entity_poly.pdbx_seq_one_letter_code
_entity_poly.pdbx_strand_id
1 'polypeptide(L)'
;MKYGTSVRIRQLVGRLDKGEEFIDTIRRLCSREKIRAATFDAIGVFSSVDVQTFATKKAEYVSLFSAETPLDILSLSGNVSTLGTELIVNASTMLGYSVHGQRHLIGGHLASGRAFVCEFRLTVYEDLILERTYDATTGLPLWNRIGGGELSEAYTNAILSSARTDTAPPEPHEEATKPQEEQEEDYPVEVNVEVPGVHVAAPKSEPQIIRRGRGKSEPEIPAIVPEPKAAPATKDAWQDAIRKVQVAEAKSQFSIPEGGSSSSKNEEDSDDEDEELNLKSGDLLHHPTLGKCKVAKVEDEEWVFIKVGTTGKIRKLALHLFDLKPEGEENGQAVYRLKKRRER
;
A
#
# COMPACT_ATOMS: atom_id res chain seq x y z
N MET A 1 -13.56 -13.24 13.80
CA MET A 1 -12.12 -13.47 13.52
C MET A 1 -12.00 -14.17 12.19
N LYS A 2 -11.19 -13.65 11.25
CA LYS A 2 -10.84 -14.33 9.99
C LYS A 2 -9.44 -14.92 10.14
N TYR A 3 -9.22 -16.14 9.68
CA TYR A 3 -7.92 -16.82 9.75
C TYR A 3 -7.74 -17.74 8.56
N GLY A 4 -6.49 -18.11 8.27
CA GLY A 4 -6.13 -19.10 7.26
C GLY A 4 -4.83 -19.79 7.66
N THR A 5 -4.56 -20.93 7.05
CA THR A 5 -3.36 -21.73 7.32
C THR A 5 -2.59 -21.91 6.01
N SER A 6 -1.27 -21.76 6.08
CA SER A 6 -0.34 -22.06 5.01
C SER A 6 0.53 -23.23 5.45
N VAL A 7 0.73 -24.21 4.57
CA VAL A 7 1.67 -25.32 4.76
C VAL A 7 2.83 -25.28 3.75
N ARG A 8 2.76 -24.39 2.76
CA ARG A 8 3.80 -24.19 1.75
C ARG A 8 4.44 -22.81 1.89
N ILE A 9 5.58 -22.79 2.60
CA ILE A 9 6.32 -21.57 2.91
C ILE A 9 7.65 -21.54 2.17
N ARG A 10 7.98 -20.39 1.57
CA ARG A 10 9.31 -20.09 1.01
C ARG A 10 9.90 -18.89 1.74
N GLN A 11 11.20 -18.91 2.02
CA GLN A 11 11.92 -17.80 2.66
C GLN A 11 12.84 -17.13 1.65
N LEU A 12 12.77 -15.80 1.58
CA LEU A 12 13.72 -14.98 0.84
C LEU A 12 14.42 -14.07 1.84
N VAL A 13 15.73 -13.89 1.64
CA VAL A 13 16.54 -12.94 2.38
C VAL A 13 17.22 -12.02 1.39
N GLY A 14 17.43 -10.77 1.79
CA GLY A 14 18.06 -9.80 0.91
C GLY A 14 18.48 -8.55 1.64
N ARG A 15 19.13 -7.67 0.87
CA ARG A 15 19.58 -6.36 1.33
C ARG A 15 19.17 -5.32 0.28
N LEU A 16 18.74 -4.15 0.76
CA LEU A 16 18.58 -2.95 -0.04
C LEU A 16 19.86 -2.13 0.01
N ASP A 17 20.28 -1.66 -1.15
CA ASP A 17 21.43 -0.78 -1.31
C ASP A 17 21.05 0.67 -0.99
N LYS A 18 22.08 1.49 -0.77
CA LYS A 18 21.92 2.91 -0.46
C LYS A 18 21.11 3.61 -1.55
N GLY A 19 20.04 4.28 -1.12
CA GLY A 19 19.18 5.06 -1.99
C GLY A 19 17.92 4.34 -2.47
N GLU A 20 17.80 3.03 -2.25
CA GLU A 20 16.59 2.29 -2.63
C GLU A 20 15.41 2.62 -1.69
N GLU A 21 14.22 2.77 -2.26
CA GLU A 21 12.98 2.98 -1.48
C GLU A 21 12.38 1.62 -1.11
N PHE A 22 12.13 1.39 0.18
CA PHE A 22 11.81 0.09 0.74
C PHE A 22 10.50 -0.49 0.21
N ILE A 23 9.41 0.29 0.25
CA ILE A 23 8.06 -0.17 -0.14
C ILE A 23 8.06 -0.60 -1.60
N ASP A 24 8.65 0.22 -2.47
CA ASP A 24 8.78 0.01 -3.90
C ASP A 24 9.68 -1.18 -4.22
N THR A 25 10.77 -1.35 -3.47
CA THR A 25 11.72 -2.45 -3.68
C THR A 25 11.10 -3.80 -3.30
N ILE A 26 10.42 -3.89 -2.16
CA ILE A 26 9.67 -5.10 -1.77
C ILE A 26 8.56 -5.38 -2.80
N ARG A 27 7.85 -4.34 -3.27
CA ARG A 27 6.83 -4.48 -4.32
C ARG A 27 7.40 -5.04 -5.63
N ARG A 28 8.52 -4.49 -6.12
CA ARG A 28 9.22 -4.98 -7.33
C ARG A 28 9.69 -6.42 -7.17
N LEU A 29 10.28 -6.75 -6.02
CA LEU A 29 10.69 -8.12 -5.70
C LEU A 29 9.49 -9.07 -5.75
N CYS A 30 8.39 -8.72 -5.10
CA CYS A 30 7.19 -9.55 -5.09
C CYS A 30 6.59 -9.72 -6.48
N SER A 31 6.55 -8.67 -7.30
CA SER A 31 6.11 -8.78 -8.69
C SER A 31 6.99 -9.71 -9.51
N ARG A 32 8.32 -9.61 -9.39
CA ARG A 32 9.29 -10.47 -10.10
C ARG A 32 9.13 -11.94 -9.70
N GLU A 33 9.02 -12.19 -8.40
CA GLU A 33 8.94 -13.54 -7.83
C GLU A 33 7.50 -14.11 -7.80
N LYS A 34 6.53 -13.37 -8.38
CA LYS A 34 5.10 -13.70 -8.41
C LYS A 34 4.48 -13.93 -7.02
N ILE A 35 4.98 -13.24 -6.01
CA ILE A 35 4.53 -13.32 -4.62
C ILE A 35 3.27 -12.48 -4.46
N ARG A 36 2.19 -13.07 -3.93
CA ARG A 36 0.92 -12.36 -3.65
C ARG A 36 0.54 -12.34 -2.16
N ALA A 37 1.13 -13.22 -1.36
CA ALA A 37 0.92 -13.30 0.08
C ALA A 37 2.27 -13.53 0.79
N ALA A 38 2.65 -12.63 1.69
CA ALA A 38 3.86 -12.78 2.48
C ALA A 38 3.82 -11.94 3.77
N THR A 39 4.71 -12.25 4.71
CA THR A 39 5.11 -11.35 5.80
C THR A 39 6.58 -11.04 5.71
N PHE A 40 7.01 -9.89 6.25
CA PHE A 40 8.42 -9.53 6.29
C PHE A 40 8.82 -8.90 7.61
N ASP A 41 10.12 -9.01 7.88
CA ASP A 41 10.83 -8.31 8.94
C ASP A 41 12.12 -7.72 8.35
N ALA A 42 12.55 -6.58 8.87
CA ALA A 42 13.76 -5.91 8.42
C ALA A 42 14.44 -5.08 9.52
N ILE A 43 15.75 -4.90 9.36
CA ILE A 43 16.61 -4.07 10.21
C ILE A 43 17.55 -3.22 9.33
N GLY A 44 18.20 -2.22 9.92
CA GLY A 44 19.16 -1.37 9.21
C GLY A 44 19.00 0.10 9.55
N VAL A 45 19.24 0.96 8.57
CA VAL A 45 19.20 2.43 8.70
C VAL A 45 18.50 3.02 7.48
N PHE A 46 17.51 3.87 7.72
CA PHE A 46 16.94 4.72 6.69
C PHE A 46 17.70 6.05 6.62
N SER A 47 17.90 6.58 5.41
CA SER A 47 18.42 7.93 5.17
C SER A 47 17.31 8.98 5.08
N SER A 48 16.09 8.55 4.77
CA SER A 48 14.89 9.40 4.78
C SER A 48 13.64 8.55 4.98
N VAL A 49 12.64 9.09 5.68
CA VAL A 49 11.38 8.38 5.97
C VAL A 49 10.18 9.33 5.93
N ASP A 50 9.02 8.76 5.62
CA ASP A 50 7.71 9.32 5.96
C ASP A 50 6.91 8.27 6.72
N VAL A 51 6.55 8.61 7.96
CA VAL A 51 5.79 7.77 8.89
C VAL A 51 4.43 8.41 9.12
N GLN A 52 3.39 7.61 9.02
CA GLN A 52 2.00 8.03 9.12
C GLN A 52 1.28 7.35 10.28
N THR A 53 0.16 7.96 10.68
CA THR A 53 -0.81 7.37 11.60
C THR A 53 -2.20 7.44 10.99
N PHE A 54 -3.06 6.48 11.32
CA PHE A 54 -4.43 6.47 10.81
C PHE A 54 -5.34 7.34 11.68
N ALA A 55 -5.85 8.43 11.10
CA ALA A 55 -6.81 9.32 11.74
C ALA A 55 -8.23 8.75 11.63
N THR A 56 -8.65 7.97 12.62
CA THR A 56 -9.94 7.26 12.63
C THR A 56 -11.16 8.14 12.36
N LYS A 57 -11.18 9.39 12.85
CA LYS A 57 -12.28 10.34 12.60
C LYS A 57 -12.43 10.76 11.14
N LYS A 58 -11.33 10.74 10.40
CA LYS A 58 -11.28 11.17 9.00
C LYS A 58 -11.16 9.99 8.02
N ALA A 59 -10.96 8.78 8.55
CA ALA A 59 -10.69 7.57 7.77
C ALA A 59 -9.52 7.74 6.77
N GLU A 60 -8.46 8.44 7.18
CA GLU A 60 -7.29 8.70 6.33
C GLU A 60 -5.98 8.53 7.11
N TYR A 61 -4.91 8.17 6.41
CA TYR A 61 -3.57 8.28 6.96
C TYR A 61 -3.11 9.73 6.92
N VAL A 62 -2.50 10.18 8.02
CA VAL A 62 -1.90 11.51 8.13
C VAL A 62 -0.42 11.38 8.46
N SER A 63 0.40 12.24 7.87
CA SER A 63 1.83 12.32 8.19
C SER A 63 1.99 12.59 9.68
N LEU A 64 2.72 11.70 10.35
CA LEU A 64 3.05 11.80 11.77
C LEU A 64 4.47 12.34 11.93
N PHE A 65 5.39 11.90 11.09
CA PHE A 65 6.80 12.25 11.15
C PHE A 65 7.45 12.04 9.78
N SER A 66 8.21 13.03 9.31
CA SER A 66 9.05 12.88 8.12
C SER A 66 10.43 13.47 8.40
N ALA A 67 11.47 12.80 7.92
CA ALA A 67 12.84 13.25 8.12
C ALA A 67 13.75 12.79 6.96
N GLU A 68 14.78 13.58 6.68
CA GLU A 68 15.87 13.27 5.76
C GLU A 68 17.20 13.20 6.52
N THR A 69 17.22 12.35 7.55
CA THR A 69 18.38 12.11 8.41
C THR A 69 18.54 10.60 8.63
N PRO A 70 19.72 10.11 9.05
CA PRO A 70 19.88 8.71 9.43
C PRO A 70 18.98 8.34 10.62
N LEU A 71 18.16 7.30 10.44
CA LEU A 71 17.34 6.71 11.50
C LEU A 71 17.56 5.20 11.57
N ASP A 72 17.86 4.71 12.77
CA ASP A 72 18.04 3.28 13.03
C ASP A 72 16.68 2.58 12.94
N ILE A 73 16.58 1.53 12.15
CA ILE A 73 15.40 0.67 12.07
C ILE A 73 15.48 -0.32 13.23
N LEU A 74 14.74 -0.02 14.30
CA LEU A 74 14.70 -0.88 15.49
C LEU A 74 13.72 -2.04 15.32
N SER A 75 12.65 -1.82 14.54
CA SER A 75 11.72 -2.85 14.09
C SER A 75 11.05 -2.35 12.82
N LEU A 76 11.08 -3.14 11.76
CA LEU A 76 10.27 -2.93 10.56
C LEU A 76 9.64 -4.26 10.19
N SER A 77 8.31 -4.32 10.21
CA SER A 77 7.60 -5.54 9.87
C SER A 77 6.27 -5.23 9.19
N GLY A 78 5.76 -6.21 8.48
CA GLY A 78 4.57 -6.01 7.69
C GLY A 78 4.15 -7.21 6.87
N ASN A 79 3.29 -6.96 5.90
CA ASN A 79 2.77 -7.99 5.02
C ASN A 79 2.63 -7.52 3.57
N VAL A 80 2.63 -8.50 2.69
CA VAL A 80 2.29 -8.39 1.28
C VAL A 80 0.97 -9.08 1.06
N SER A 81 0.04 -8.39 0.40
CA SER A 81 -1.30 -8.87 0.08
C SER A 81 -1.82 -8.14 -1.14
N THR A 82 -3.06 -8.42 -1.56
CA THR A 82 -3.62 -7.85 -2.80
C THR A 82 -4.86 -7.04 -2.52
N LEU A 83 -5.04 -5.92 -3.22
CA LEU A 83 -6.28 -5.16 -3.28
C LEU A 83 -6.68 -5.10 -4.76
N GLY A 84 -7.68 -5.89 -5.15
CA GLY A 84 -7.92 -6.17 -6.57
C GLY A 84 -6.68 -6.77 -7.24
N THR A 85 -6.20 -6.14 -8.31
CA THR A 85 -4.97 -6.53 -9.02
C THR A 85 -3.70 -5.92 -8.45
N GLU A 86 -3.81 -4.92 -7.57
CA GLU A 86 -2.65 -4.21 -7.02
C GLU A 86 -2.01 -5.02 -5.88
N LEU A 87 -0.68 -5.04 -5.87
CA LEU A 87 0.11 -5.61 -4.78
C LEU A 87 0.36 -4.54 -3.72
N ILE A 88 -0.01 -4.86 -2.48
CA ILE A 88 0.04 -3.96 -1.34
C ILE A 88 1.13 -4.42 -0.39
N VAL A 89 2.10 -3.56 -0.13
CA VAL A 89 3.09 -3.70 0.93
C VAL A 89 2.63 -2.83 2.09
N ASN A 90 2.14 -3.44 3.15
CA ASN A 90 1.70 -2.75 4.36
C ASN A 90 2.74 -2.90 5.45
N ALA A 91 3.35 -1.80 5.87
CA ALA A 91 4.53 -1.79 6.73
C ALA A 91 4.31 -0.92 7.98
N SER A 92 4.73 -1.44 9.13
CA SER A 92 4.85 -0.66 10.37
C SER A 92 6.31 -0.62 10.79
N THR A 93 6.74 0.53 11.31
CA THR A 93 8.13 0.76 11.70
C THR A 93 8.22 1.36 13.10
N MET A 94 9.33 1.09 13.76
CA MET A 94 9.83 1.81 14.94
C MET A 94 11.27 2.21 14.66
N LEU A 95 11.53 3.51 14.74
CA LEU A 95 12.79 4.14 14.36
C LEU A 95 13.42 4.82 15.56
N GLY A 96 14.74 4.68 15.68
CA GLY A 96 15.56 5.35 16.68
C GLY A 96 16.39 6.46 16.06
N TYR A 97 16.45 7.60 16.73
CA TYR A 97 17.33 8.71 16.36
C TYR A 97 17.83 9.43 17.61
N SER A 98 18.88 10.24 17.47
CA SER A 98 19.47 10.97 18.61
C SER A 98 19.42 12.48 18.38
N VAL A 99 18.96 13.22 19.39
CA VAL A 99 18.93 14.69 19.38
C VAL A 99 19.56 15.17 20.69
N HIS A 100 20.59 16.03 20.60
CA HIS A 100 21.32 16.55 21.77
C HIS A 100 21.80 15.47 22.75
N GLY A 101 22.25 14.32 22.24
CA GLY A 101 22.73 13.18 23.04
C GLY A 101 21.63 12.36 23.71
N GLN A 102 20.35 12.68 23.47
CA GLN A 102 19.20 11.90 23.95
C GLN A 102 18.67 11.00 22.83
N ARG A 103 18.30 9.75 23.15
CA ARG A 103 17.67 8.83 22.20
C ARG A 103 16.16 9.07 22.17
N HIS A 104 15.64 9.15 20.95
CA HIS A 104 14.22 9.32 20.66
C HIS A 104 13.72 8.16 19.81
N LEU A 105 12.46 7.82 19.99
CA LEU A 105 11.77 6.76 19.27
C LEU A 105 10.55 7.36 18.56
N ILE A 106 10.34 6.93 17.32
CA ILE A 106 9.11 7.21 16.58
C ILE A 106 8.60 5.91 15.96
N GLY A 107 7.28 5.71 15.99
CA GLY A 107 6.67 4.52 15.40
C GLY A 107 5.36 4.85 14.70
N GLY A 108 5.01 4.05 13.69
CA GLY A 108 3.81 4.23 12.90
C GLY A 108 3.81 3.39 11.62
N HIS A 109 2.89 3.71 10.72
CA HIS A 109 2.82 3.12 9.39
C HIS A 109 3.93 3.73 8.51
N LEU A 110 4.78 2.91 7.91
CA LEU A 110 5.81 3.38 7.00
C LEU A 110 5.18 3.68 5.64
N ALA A 111 5.08 4.96 5.27
CA ALA A 111 4.59 5.38 3.97
C ALA A 111 5.71 5.36 2.92
N SER A 112 6.92 5.76 3.31
CA SER A 112 8.13 5.60 2.50
C SER A 112 9.38 5.51 3.39
N GLY A 113 10.39 4.77 2.93
CA GLY A 113 11.67 4.65 3.64
C GLY A 113 12.80 4.41 2.67
N ARG A 114 13.71 5.37 2.53
CA ARG A 114 14.91 5.21 1.68
C ARG A 114 16.03 4.58 2.49
N ALA A 115 16.53 3.44 2.07
CA ALA A 115 17.60 2.73 2.73
C ALA A 115 18.93 3.51 2.63
N PHE A 116 19.62 3.66 3.75
CA PHE A 116 21.08 3.74 3.72
C PHE A 116 21.66 2.33 3.61
N VAL A 117 21.14 1.42 4.43
CA VAL A 117 21.29 -0.04 4.34
C VAL A 117 20.06 -0.66 5.00
N CYS A 118 19.49 -1.71 4.41
CA CYS A 118 18.39 -2.43 5.04
C CYS A 118 18.47 -3.91 4.67
N GLU A 119 18.49 -4.77 5.68
CA GLU A 119 18.45 -6.22 5.50
C GLU A 119 17.05 -6.72 5.85
N PHE A 120 16.50 -7.59 5.03
CA PHE A 120 15.14 -8.07 5.20
C PHE A 120 15.05 -9.58 5.02
N ARG A 121 14.04 -10.15 5.68
CA ARG A 121 13.53 -11.50 5.45
C ARG A 121 12.08 -11.40 5.01
N LEU A 122 11.70 -12.18 4.00
CA LEU A 122 10.35 -12.30 3.48
C LEU A 122 9.90 -13.77 3.59
N THR A 123 8.85 -14.00 4.38
CA THR A 123 8.15 -15.28 4.51
C THR A 123 7.00 -15.31 3.52
N VAL A 124 7.15 -16.08 2.43
CA VAL A 124 6.16 -16.20 1.36
C VAL A 124 5.24 -17.38 1.63
N TYR A 125 3.95 -17.16 1.44
CA TYR A 125 2.93 -18.20 1.52
C TYR A 125 2.47 -18.56 0.11
N GLU A 126 2.88 -19.73 -0.37
CA GLU A 126 2.63 -20.17 -1.75
C GLU A 126 1.20 -20.70 -1.95
N ASP A 127 0.54 -21.08 -0.87
CA ASP A 127 -0.79 -21.68 -0.83
C ASP A 127 -1.83 -20.82 -0.11
N LEU A 128 -1.51 -19.55 0.20
CA LEU A 128 -2.41 -18.65 0.94
C LEU A 128 -2.84 -17.47 0.08
N ILE A 129 -4.13 -17.19 0.09
CA ILE A 129 -4.72 -15.98 -0.50
C ILE A 129 -4.92 -14.96 0.63
N LEU A 130 -4.31 -13.78 0.45
CA LEU A 130 -4.51 -12.60 1.31
C LEU A 130 -5.09 -11.46 0.47
N GLU A 131 -6.42 -11.43 0.36
CA GLU A 131 -7.14 -10.48 -0.46
C GLU A 131 -7.83 -9.43 0.40
N ARG A 132 -7.62 -8.17 0.03
CA ARG A 132 -8.17 -6.99 0.67
C ARG A 132 -9.40 -6.49 -0.06
N THR A 133 -10.39 -6.03 0.69
CA THR A 133 -11.48 -5.19 0.18
C THR A 133 -11.70 -4.03 1.14
N TYR A 134 -12.24 -2.92 0.63
CA TYR A 134 -12.56 -1.78 1.46
C TYR A 134 -13.68 -2.13 2.46
N ASP A 135 -13.46 -1.79 3.72
CA ASP A 135 -14.44 -1.94 4.79
C ASP A 135 -14.99 -0.57 5.17
N ALA A 136 -16.29 -0.35 4.93
CA ALA A 136 -16.93 0.95 5.12
C ALA A 136 -17.01 1.39 6.59
N THR A 137 -17.02 0.42 7.52
CA THR A 137 -17.09 0.70 8.96
C THR A 137 -15.77 1.27 9.50
N THR A 138 -14.65 0.70 9.07
CA THR A 138 -13.31 1.13 9.52
C THR A 138 -12.69 2.18 8.61
N GLY A 139 -13.15 2.29 7.36
CA GLY A 139 -12.54 3.12 6.33
C GLY A 139 -11.21 2.56 5.81
N LEU A 140 -10.95 1.27 6.03
CA LEU A 140 -9.68 0.62 5.71
C LEU A 140 -9.87 -0.55 4.75
N PRO A 141 -8.92 -0.79 3.86
CA PRO A 141 -8.82 -2.05 3.12
C PRO A 141 -8.28 -3.18 4.02
N LEU A 142 -9.17 -4.07 4.44
CA LEU A 142 -8.87 -5.17 5.37
C LEU A 142 -8.77 -6.49 4.63
N TRP A 143 -8.15 -7.52 5.23
CA TRP A 143 -8.18 -8.88 4.69
C TRP A 143 -9.57 -9.49 4.80
N ASN A 144 -10.34 -9.37 3.73
CA ASN A 144 -11.71 -9.89 3.68
C ASN A 144 -11.76 -11.34 3.22
N ARG A 145 -10.77 -11.79 2.44
CA ARG A 145 -10.59 -13.20 2.10
C ARG A 145 -9.20 -13.65 2.54
N ILE A 146 -9.21 -14.61 3.46
CA ILE A 146 -8.05 -15.31 3.99
C ILE A 146 -8.36 -16.79 3.83
N GLY A 147 -7.57 -17.53 3.07
CA GLY A 147 -7.85 -18.95 2.85
C GLY A 147 -6.80 -19.65 2.02
N GLY A 148 -6.83 -20.99 2.09
CA GLY A 148 -6.02 -21.84 1.23
C GLY A 148 -6.41 -21.60 -0.21
N GLY A 149 -5.44 -21.27 -1.05
CA GLY A 149 -5.64 -21.32 -2.48
C GLY A 149 -5.86 -22.78 -2.86
N GLU A 150 -7.10 -23.15 -3.22
CA GLU A 150 -7.23 -23.96 -4.43
C GLU A 150 -6.68 -23.07 -5.55
N LEU A 151 -5.36 -23.11 -5.71
CA LEU A 151 -4.70 -22.60 -6.90
C LEU A 151 -5.37 -23.36 -8.04
N SER A 152 -6.29 -22.71 -8.74
CA SER A 152 -6.86 -23.27 -9.95
C SER A 152 -5.70 -23.78 -10.79
N GLU A 153 -5.80 -25.01 -11.29
CA GLU A 153 -4.72 -25.69 -12.01
C GLU A 153 -4.10 -24.80 -13.11
N ALA A 154 -4.88 -23.86 -13.64
CA ALA A 154 -4.46 -22.81 -14.56
C ALA A 154 -3.31 -21.92 -14.04
N TYR A 155 -3.34 -21.45 -12.79
CA TYR A 155 -2.30 -20.57 -12.23
C TYR A 155 -1.00 -21.34 -11.95
N THR A 156 -1.09 -22.55 -11.42
CA THR A 156 0.07 -23.42 -11.18
C THR A 156 0.76 -23.78 -12.49
N ASN A 157 -0.01 -24.10 -13.53
CA ASN A 157 0.52 -24.43 -14.86
C ASN A 157 1.17 -23.23 -15.56
N ALA A 158 0.67 -22.00 -15.37
CA ALA A 158 1.27 -20.79 -15.93
C ALA A 158 2.62 -20.41 -15.29
N ILE A 159 2.81 -20.68 -14.00
CA ILE A 159 4.11 -20.48 -13.34
C ILE A 159 5.11 -21.57 -13.75
N LEU A 160 4.69 -22.83 -13.82
CA LEU A 160 5.54 -23.95 -14.24
C LEU A 160 5.94 -23.87 -15.73
N SER A 161 5.09 -23.33 -16.60
CA SER A 161 5.43 -23.16 -18.03
C SER A 161 6.41 -22.02 -18.27
N SER A 162 6.33 -20.93 -17.51
CA SER A 162 7.22 -19.77 -17.63
C SER A 162 8.57 -19.95 -16.93
N ALA A 163 8.70 -20.92 -16.03
CA ALA A 163 9.97 -21.29 -15.40
C ALA A 163 10.87 -22.18 -16.30
N ARG A 164 10.38 -22.61 -17.48
CA ARG A 164 11.11 -23.54 -18.38
C ARG A 164 11.81 -22.89 -19.56
N THR A 165 11.81 -21.55 -19.68
CA THR A 165 12.35 -20.87 -20.88
C THR A 165 13.53 -19.93 -20.64
N ASP A 166 14.17 -19.94 -19.47
CA ASP A 166 15.47 -19.27 -19.33
C ASP A 166 16.36 -20.04 -18.35
N THR A 167 17.20 -20.92 -18.90
CA THR A 167 18.52 -21.29 -18.35
C THR A 167 19.23 -22.15 -19.39
N ALA A 168 19.82 -21.51 -20.40
CA ALA A 168 21.01 -22.06 -21.02
C ALA A 168 22.20 -21.69 -20.09
N PRO A 169 22.99 -22.65 -19.58
CA PRO A 169 24.21 -22.34 -18.85
C PRO A 169 25.18 -21.58 -19.76
N PRO A 170 25.87 -20.53 -19.30
CA PRO A 170 26.92 -19.92 -20.09
C PRO A 170 28.07 -20.92 -20.25
N GLU A 171 28.58 -21.04 -21.48
CA GLU A 171 29.72 -21.90 -21.83
C GLU A 171 31.01 -21.46 -21.09
N PRO A 172 31.95 -22.39 -20.83
CA PRO A 172 33.17 -22.09 -20.09
C PRO A 172 34.13 -21.28 -20.96
N HIS A 173 34.45 -20.06 -20.51
CA HIS A 173 35.49 -19.23 -21.12
C HIS A 173 36.89 -19.62 -20.64
N GLU A 174 37.83 -19.44 -21.56
CA GLU A 174 39.24 -19.83 -21.54
C GLU A 174 40.07 -19.29 -20.36
N GLU A 175 40.97 -20.18 -19.92
CA GLU A 175 42.26 -20.02 -19.23
C GLU A 175 42.69 -18.60 -18.81
N ALA A 176 42.54 -18.30 -17.51
CA ALA A 176 43.18 -17.16 -16.87
C ALA A 176 44.59 -17.54 -16.37
N THR A 177 45.57 -16.75 -16.81
CA THR A 177 47.00 -16.77 -16.51
C THR A 177 47.36 -16.88 -15.02
N LYS A 178 48.41 -17.67 -14.74
CA LYS A 178 49.09 -17.83 -13.43
C LYS A 178 49.38 -16.50 -12.72
N PRO A 179 49.18 -16.40 -11.39
CA PRO A 179 49.75 -15.33 -10.57
C PRO A 179 51.27 -15.44 -10.46
N GLN A 180 51.97 -14.32 -10.60
CA GLN A 180 53.41 -14.18 -10.33
C GLN A 180 53.67 -14.14 -8.82
N GLU A 181 54.77 -14.78 -8.40
CA GLU A 181 55.34 -14.74 -7.05
C GLU A 181 55.83 -13.32 -6.73
N GLU A 182 55.28 -12.71 -5.68
CA GLU A 182 55.85 -11.54 -5.02
C GLU A 182 56.28 -11.91 -3.59
N GLN A 183 57.40 -11.31 -3.21
CA GLN A 183 58.36 -11.74 -2.19
C GLN A 183 57.84 -11.57 -0.76
N GLU A 184 58.17 -12.54 0.10
CA GLU A 184 57.98 -12.49 1.54
C GLU A 184 58.87 -11.40 2.17
N GLU A 185 58.26 -10.36 2.73
CA GLU A 185 58.91 -9.48 3.70
C GLU A 185 58.51 -9.86 5.13
N ASP A 186 59.54 -10.25 5.87
CA ASP A 186 59.56 -10.75 7.25
C ASP A 186 59.35 -9.57 8.24
N TYR A 187 58.28 -9.59 9.03
CA TYR A 187 58.06 -8.65 10.14
C TYR A 187 57.87 -9.44 11.45
N PRO A 188 58.71 -9.21 12.48
CA PRO A 188 58.67 -10.00 13.69
C PRO A 188 57.46 -9.65 14.58
N VAL A 189 56.83 -10.71 15.10
CA VAL A 189 55.74 -10.68 16.07
C VAL A 189 56.34 -10.67 17.48
N GLU A 190 56.20 -9.57 18.21
CA GLU A 190 56.31 -9.55 19.68
C GLU A 190 54.96 -9.16 20.29
N VAL A 191 54.32 -10.14 20.93
CA VAL A 191 53.09 -9.95 21.72
C VAL A 191 53.50 -9.99 23.19
N ASN A 192 53.56 -8.81 23.83
CA ASN A 192 53.66 -8.71 25.29
C ASN A 192 52.25 -8.55 25.86
N VAL A 193 51.77 -9.56 26.58
CA VAL A 193 50.52 -9.52 27.36
C VAL A 193 50.88 -9.21 28.81
N GLU A 194 50.64 -7.97 29.25
CA GLU A 194 50.60 -7.64 30.68
C GLU A 194 49.15 -7.31 31.08
N VAL A 195 48.65 -8.08 32.04
CA VAL A 195 47.35 -7.87 32.69
C VAL A 195 47.62 -7.33 34.09
N PRO A 196 47.13 -6.13 34.47
CA PRO A 196 47.10 -5.74 35.87
C PRO A 196 45.69 -5.82 36.44
N GLY A 197 45.61 -6.51 37.58
CA GLY A 197 44.42 -6.77 38.36
C GLY A 197 43.89 -5.58 39.17
N VAL A 198 42.71 -5.85 39.72
CA VAL A 198 41.87 -5.01 40.58
C VAL A 198 42.59 -4.59 41.86
N HIS A 199 42.58 -3.29 42.18
CA HIS A 199 42.72 -2.79 43.55
C HIS A 199 41.73 -1.65 43.83
N VAL A 200 41.03 -1.79 44.96
CA VAL A 200 40.05 -0.85 45.52
C VAL A 200 40.77 0.12 46.47
N ALA A 201 40.57 1.43 46.32
CA ALA A 201 40.59 2.43 47.40
C ALA A 201 40.05 3.79 46.93
N ALA A 202 39.24 4.45 47.77
CA ALA A 202 38.71 5.82 47.65
C ALA A 202 39.20 6.67 48.86
N PRO A 203 38.88 7.97 49.02
CA PRO A 203 38.76 9.11 48.09
C PRO A 203 39.58 10.36 48.54
N LYS A 204 39.68 11.40 47.69
CA LYS A 204 39.98 12.85 47.96
C LYS A 204 40.01 13.52 46.56
N SER A 205 39.39 14.65 46.20
CA SER A 205 38.87 15.86 46.87
C SER A 205 37.95 16.64 45.88
N GLU A 206 37.17 17.60 46.40
CA GLU A 206 36.11 18.41 45.76
C GLU A 206 36.53 19.42 44.66
N PRO A 207 35.57 19.96 43.87
CA PRO A 207 35.78 20.50 42.52
C PRO A 207 36.10 22.00 42.46
N GLN A 208 36.89 22.41 41.46
CA GLN A 208 37.13 23.83 41.15
C GLN A 208 36.10 24.40 40.17
N ILE A 209 35.44 25.47 40.63
CA ILE A 209 34.54 26.35 39.87
C ILE A 209 35.38 27.33 39.06
N ILE A 210 35.23 27.35 37.72
CA ILE A 210 35.69 28.47 36.89
C ILE A 210 34.47 29.21 36.33
N ARG A 211 34.30 30.46 36.75
CA ARG A 211 33.27 31.38 36.24
C ARG A 211 33.87 32.43 35.30
N ARG A 212 33.17 32.56 34.15
CA ARG A 212 32.91 33.73 33.28
C ARG A 212 33.96 34.24 32.29
N GLY A 213 33.50 34.33 31.04
CA GLY A 213 33.86 35.36 30.06
C GLY A 213 32.69 35.61 29.10
N ARG A 214 32.32 36.88 28.90
CA ARG A 214 31.14 37.36 28.16
C ARG A 214 31.61 37.94 26.82
N GLY A 215 31.03 37.49 25.70
CA GLY A 215 30.88 38.27 24.46
C GLY A 215 31.77 37.91 23.26
N LYS A 216 31.13 37.47 22.16
CA LYS A 216 31.01 38.13 20.84
C LYS A 216 31.02 37.15 19.64
N SER A 217 30.11 37.45 18.71
CA SER A 217 30.00 37.09 17.29
C SER A 217 29.85 35.62 16.91
N GLU A 218 28.60 35.29 16.56
CA GLU A 218 28.10 34.20 15.73
C GLU A 218 28.60 34.37 14.27
N PRO A 219 29.10 33.32 13.59
CA PRO A 219 29.33 33.38 12.15
C PRO A 219 28.08 32.93 11.38
N GLU A 220 27.58 33.79 10.50
CA GLU A 220 26.58 33.46 9.47
C GLU A 220 27.14 32.44 8.48
N ILE A 221 26.40 31.35 8.22
CA ILE A 221 26.70 30.34 7.20
C ILE A 221 25.89 30.71 5.94
N PRO A 222 26.48 30.73 4.73
CA PRO A 222 25.78 31.17 3.53
C PRO A 222 24.71 30.17 3.10
N ALA A 223 23.56 30.70 2.65
CA ALA A 223 22.45 29.95 2.10
C ALA A 223 22.85 29.25 0.80
N ILE A 224 22.85 27.92 0.81
CA ILE A 224 22.91 27.09 -0.41
C ILE A 224 21.47 26.84 -0.85
N VAL A 225 21.10 27.36 -2.02
CA VAL A 225 19.85 27.02 -2.70
C VAL A 225 20.11 25.80 -3.59
N PRO A 226 19.43 24.66 -3.39
CA PRO A 226 19.35 23.63 -4.42
C PRO A 226 18.05 23.78 -5.23
N GLU A 227 18.22 23.99 -6.53
CA GLU A 227 17.17 23.84 -7.56
C GLU A 227 16.88 22.35 -7.88
N PRO A 228 15.73 22.05 -8.54
CA PRO A 228 14.80 21.02 -8.10
C PRO A 228 15.09 19.64 -8.68
N LYS A 229 14.96 18.57 -7.89
CA LYS A 229 14.89 17.21 -8.44
C LYS A 229 13.89 16.28 -7.75
N ALA A 230 13.15 15.62 -8.64
CA ALA A 230 12.25 14.49 -8.53
C ALA A 230 11.02 14.67 -7.64
N ALA A 231 9.85 14.69 -8.28
CA ALA A 231 8.56 14.66 -7.63
C ALA A 231 8.48 13.48 -6.64
N PRO A 232 8.00 13.69 -5.40
CA PRO A 232 7.88 12.62 -4.42
C PRO A 232 6.93 11.53 -4.94
N ALA A 233 7.33 10.27 -4.71
CA ALA A 233 6.40 9.14 -4.76
C ALA A 233 5.18 9.48 -3.90
N THR A 234 4.00 9.14 -4.41
CA THR A 234 2.74 9.65 -3.90
C THR A 234 2.58 9.32 -2.42
N LYS A 235 2.34 10.35 -1.60
CA LYS A 235 2.32 10.27 -0.13
C LYS A 235 1.26 9.31 0.44
N ASP A 236 0.31 8.84 -0.39
CA ASP A 236 -0.82 8.03 0.07
C ASP A 236 -0.96 6.75 -0.75
N ALA A 237 0.00 5.82 -0.61
CA ALA A 237 -0.01 4.51 -1.29
C ALA A 237 -1.35 3.78 -1.13
N TRP A 238 -2.01 3.92 0.02
CA TRP A 238 -3.34 3.37 0.28
C TRP A 238 -4.46 4.07 -0.52
N GLN A 239 -4.50 5.41 -0.53
CA GLN A 239 -5.51 6.14 -1.29
C GLN A 239 -5.35 5.89 -2.79
N ASP A 240 -4.11 5.84 -3.26
CA ASP A 240 -3.84 5.59 -4.67
C ASP A 240 -4.22 4.17 -5.08
N ALA A 241 -3.92 3.16 -4.24
CA ALA A 241 -4.35 1.79 -4.49
C ALA A 241 -5.88 1.69 -4.55
N ILE A 242 -6.60 2.32 -3.61
CA ILE A 242 -8.07 2.38 -3.60
C ILE A 242 -8.58 3.04 -4.89
N ARG A 243 -8.04 4.21 -5.25
CA ARG A 243 -8.44 4.94 -6.47
C ARG A 243 -8.21 4.12 -7.74
N LYS A 244 -7.05 3.45 -7.85
CA LYS A 244 -6.74 2.60 -9.01
C LYS A 244 -7.74 1.46 -9.16
N VAL A 245 -8.09 0.78 -8.06
CA VAL A 245 -9.07 -0.31 -8.10
C VAL A 245 -10.44 0.20 -8.48
N GLN A 246 -10.90 1.30 -7.90
CA GLN A 246 -12.17 1.93 -8.26
C GLN A 246 -12.22 2.34 -9.75
N VAL A 247 -11.12 2.86 -10.30
CA VAL A 247 -11.02 3.21 -11.73
C VAL A 247 -11.00 1.95 -12.61
N ALA A 248 -10.33 0.89 -12.20
CA ALA A 248 -10.27 -0.37 -12.93
C ALA A 248 -11.66 -1.06 -13.00
N GLU A 249 -12.37 -1.10 -11.87
CA GLU A 249 -13.75 -1.61 -11.78
C GLU A 249 -14.71 -0.80 -12.65
N ALA A 250 -14.55 0.53 -12.70
CA ALA A 250 -15.33 1.38 -13.58
C ALA A 250 -15.05 1.14 -15.07
N LYS A 251 -13.80 0.82 -15.43
CA LYS A 251 -13.40 0.53 -16.83
C LYS A 251 -13.86 -0.86 -17.30
N SER A 252 -13.77 -1.89 -16.45
CA SER A 252 -14.22 -3.24 -16.80
C SER A 252 -15.74 -3.33 -17.00
N GLN A 253 -16.50 -2.45 -16.35
CA GLN A 253 -17.95 -2.34 -16.55
C GLN A 253 -18.36 -1.60 -17.84
N PHE A 254 -17.42 -0.94 -18.54
CA PHE A 254 -17.69 -0.18 -19.76
C PHE A 254 -17.34 -0.92 -21.06
N SER A 255 -16.78 -2.14 -20.98
CA SER A 255 -16.49 -2.99 -22.14
C SER A 255 -17.46 -4.17 -22.21
N ILE A 256 -18.61 -3.98 -22.85
CA ILE A 256 -19.48 -5.07 -23.33
C ILE A 256 -19.49 -4.98 -24.86
N PRO A 257 -19.26 -6.07 -25.62
CA PRO A 257 -19.42 -6.06 -27.07
C PRO A 257 -20.90 -6.10 -27.45
N GLU A 258 -21.29 -5.26 -28.41
CA GLU A 258 -22.60 -5.31 -29.05
C GLU A 258 -22.75 -6.63 -29.83
N GLY A 259 -23.85 -7.36 -29.59
CA GLY A 259 -24.19 -8.54 -30.36
C GLY A 259 -25.57 -9.12 -30.04
N GLY A 260 -26.53 -8.87 -30.94
CA GLY A 260 -27.54 -9.85 -31.37
C GLY A 260 -28.80 -10.01 -30.52
N SER A 261 -29.95 -9.71 -31.15
CA SER A 261 -31.31 -9.87 -30.64
C SER A 261 -31.79 -11.32 -30.54
N SER A 262 -32.77 -11.58 -29.67
CA SER A 262 -34.02 -12.24 -30.07
C SER A 262 -35.08 -12.12 -28.99
N SER A 263 -36.24 -11.61 -29.40
CA SER A 263 -37.49 -11.56 -28.65
C SER A 263 -38.11 -12.95 -28.45
N SER A 264 -38.70 -13.19 -27.29
CA SER A 264 -39.88 -14.05 -27.19
C SER A 264 -40.78 -13.51 -26.07
N LYS A 265 -41.99 -13.09 -26.47
CA LYS A 265 -43.12 -12.81 -25.58
C LYS A 265 -43.59 -14.12 -24.93
N ASN A 266 -44.06 -14.03 -23.69
CA ASN A 266 -45.25 -14.73 -23.21
C ASN A 266 -45.90 -13.85 -22.14
N GLU A 267 -47.18 -13.59 -22.32
CA GLU A 267 -48.12 -13.09 -21.31
C GLU A 267 -48.77 -14.32 -20.65
N GLU A 268 -49.00 -14.28 -19.34
CA GLU A 268 -50.24 -14.73 -18.69
C GLU A 268 -50.17 -14.52 -17.16
N ASP A 269 -51.14 -13.72 -16.70
CA ASP A 269 -51.97 -13.81 -15.49
C ASP A 269 -51.45 -13.76 -14.04
N SER A 270 -52.20 -12.92 -13.29
CA SER A 270 -52.72 -13.04 -11.91
C SER A 270 -52.04 -12.26 -10.76
N ASP A 271 -52.85 -11.32 -10.26
CA ASP A 271 -53.16 -11.01 -8.85
C ASP A 271 -52.18 -10.22 -7.96
N ASP A 272 -52.60 -9.00 -7.64
CA ASP A 272 -52.34 -8.17 -6.44
C ASP A 272 -50.99 -8.36 -5.71
N GLU A 273 -49.95 -7.67 -6.17
CA GLU A 273 -48.71 -7.48 -5.40
C GLU A 273 -48.21 -6.03 -5.55
N ASP A 274 -47.79 -5.44 -4.43
CA ASP A 274 -47.29 -4.06 -4.28
C ASP A 274 -46.51 -3.59 -5.51
N GLU A 275 -46.83 -2.41 -6.07
CA GLU A 275 -46.14 -1.83 -7.25
C GLU A 275 -44.62 -1.74 -7.00
N GLU A 276 -43.92 -2.84 -7.28
CA GLU A 276 -42.49 -2.98 -7.15
C GLU A 276 -41.89 -2.06 -8.19
N LEU A 277 -41.25 -0.98 -7.73
CA LEU A 277 -40.70 0.07 -8.58
C LEU A 277 -39.61 -0.54 -9.47
N ASN A 278 -40.00 -1.00 -10.66
CA ASN A 278 -39.11 -1.66 -11.62
C ASN A 278 -38.30 -0.61 -12.39
N LEU A 279 -37.46 0.13 -11.66
CA LEU A 279 -36.57 1.14 -12.21
C LEU A 279 -35.51 0.45 -13.06
N LYS A 280 -35.41 0.81 -14.35
CA LYS A 280 -34.52 0.18 -15.32
C LYS A 280 -33.42 1.14 -15.77
N SER A 281 -32.33 0.55 -16.27
CA SER A 281 -31.29 1.34 -16.92
C SER A 281 -31.87 2.05 -18.15
N GLY A 282 -31.67 3.36 -18.22
CA GLY A 282 -32.24 4.21 -19.25
C GLY A 282 -33.37 5.12 -18.78
N ASP A 283 -34.02 4.83 -17.65
CA ASP A 283 -35.13 5.63 -17.13
C ASP A 283 -34.71 7.04 -16.70
N LEU A 284 -35.67 7.96 -16.65
CA LEU A 284 -35.44 9.35 -16.31
C LEU A 284 -35.86 9.65 -14.87
N LEU A 285 -35.00 10.37 -14.16
CA LEU A 285 -35.14 10.71 -12.76
C LEU A 285 -35.09 12.23 -12.57
N HIS A 286 -36.17 12.82 -12.07
CA HIS A 286 -36.21 14.24 -11.70
C HIS A 286 -35.75 14.41 -10.25
N HIS A 287 -34.47 14.72 -10.06
CA HIS A 287 -33.88 14.93 -8.74
C HIS A 287 -34.04 16.40 -8.28
N PRO A 288 -34.47 16.67 -7.04
CA PRO A 288 -34.82 18.02 -6.58
C PRO A 288 -33.66 19.02 -6.62
N THR A 289 -32.42 18.54 -6.47
CA THR A 289 -31.20 19.38 -6.49
C THR A 289 -30.40 19.26 -7.79
N LEU A 290 -30.52 18.13 -8.49
CA LEU A 290 -29.65 17.79 -9.63
C LEU A 290 -30.37 17.97 -10.97
N GLY A 291 -31.70 18.19 -10.93
CA GLY A 291 -32.54 18.33 -12.12
C GLY A 291 -32.78 16.98 -12.79
N LYS A 292 -33.00 17.02 -14.11
CA LYS A 292 -33.21 15.82 -14.93
C LYS A 292 -31.95 14.96 -14.95
N CYS A 293 -32.10 13.70 -14.56
CA CYS A 293 -31.04 12.71 -14.52
C CYS A 293 -31.50 11.48 -15.31
N LYS A 294 -30.57 10.70 -15.84
CA LYS A 294 -30.84 9.43 -16.52
C LYS A 294 -30.21 8.29 -15.75
N VAL A 295 -30.94 7.21 -15.51
CA VAL A 295 -30.41 6.00 -14.87
C VAL A 295 -29.37 5.39 -15.83
N ALA A 296 -28.13 5.33 -15.37
CA ALA A 296 -27.03 4.71 -16.11
C ALA A 296 -26.91 3.21 -15.80
N LYS A 297 -27.16 2.84 -14.53
CA LYS A 297 -27.12 1.45 -14.06
C LYS A 297 -27.82 1.36 -12.71
N VAL A 298 -28.62 0.32 -12.49
CA VAL A 298 -29.14 -0.06 -11.18
C VAL A 298 -28.18 -1.09 -10.59
N GLU A 299 -27.74 -0.89 -9.36
CA GLU A 299 -26.78 -1.78 -8.69
C GLU A 299 -27.53 -2.82 -7.86
N ASP A 300 -28.48 -2.37 -7.05
CA ASP A 300 -29.37 -3.17 -6.20
C ASP A 300 -30.64 -2.34 -5.88
N GLU A 301 -31.49 -2.85 -4.98
CA GLU A 301 -32.72 -2.17 -4.52
C GLU A 301 -32.44 -0.87 -3.72
N GLU A 302 -31.20 -0.65 -3.27
CA GLU A 302 -30.82 0.49 -2.44
C GLU A 302 -30.06 1.59 -3.21
N TRP A 303 -29.38 1.25 -4.30
CA TRP A 303 -28.46 2.15 -5.00
C TRP A 303 -28.61 2.14 -6.53
N VAL A 304 -28.61 3.36 -7.09
CA VAL A 304 -28.65 3.58 -8.53
C VAL A 304 -27.58 4.58 -8.98
N PHE A 305 -26.93 4.31 -10.11
CA PHE A 305 -26.04 5.26 -10.76
C PHE A 305 -26.83 6.12 -11.74
N ILE A 306 -26.78 7.43 -11.54
CA ILE A 306 -27.47 8.41 -12.36
C ILE A 306 -26.47 9.28 -13.12
N LYS A 307 -26.76 9.55 -14.38
CA LYS A 307 -26.08 10.55 -15.19
C LYS A 307 -26.86 11.86 -15.09
N VAL A 308 -26.24 12.87 -14.51
CA VAL A 308 -26.87 14.19 -14.32
C VAL A 308 -26.95 14.91 -15.67
N GLY A 309 -28.15 15.28 -16.14
CA GLY A 309 -28.36 15.84 -17.48
C GLY A 309 -27.65 17.16 -17.72
N THR A 310 -27.48 17.99 -16.68
CA THR A 310 -26.83 19.31 -16.78
C THR A 310 -25.30 19.25 -16.85
N THR A 311 -24.67 18.22 -16.28
CA THR A 311 -23.20 18.15 -16.16
C THR A 311 -22.59 16.91 -16.80
N GLY A 312 -23.42 15.94 -17.22
CA GLY A 312 -22.98 14.66 -17.78
C GLY A 312 -22.26 13.73 -16.80
N LYS A 313 -22.02 14.17 -15.55
CA LYS A 313 -21.33 13.41 -14.51
C LYS A 313 -22.20 12.26 -14.01
N ILE A 314 -21.58 11.11 -13.78
CA ILE A 314 -22.21 9.96 -13.15
C ILE A 314 -22.09 10.10 -11.63
N ARG A 315 -23.18 9.89 -10.91
CA ARG A 315 -23.23 9.91 -9.45
C ARG A 315 -23.98 8.69 -8.93
N LYS A 316 -23.54 8.14 -7.80
CA LYS A 316 -24.26 7.09 -7.07
C LYS A 316 -25.33 7.75 -6.19
N LEU A 317 -26.57 7.26 -6.26
CA LEU A 317 -27.75 7.77 -5.56
C LEU A 317 -28.35 6.65 -4.70
N ALA A 318 -28.54 6.91 -3.41
CA ALA A 318 -29.23 6.01 -2.50
C ALA A 318 -30.75 6.17 -2.67
N LEU A 319 -31.44 5.12 -3.10
CA LEU A 319 -32.90 5.10 -3.32
C LEU A 319 -33.67 5.25 -2.01
N HIS A 320 -33.20 4.68 -0.89
CA HIS A 320 -33.88 4.75 0.42
C HIS A 320 -34.03 6.19 0.97
N LEU A 321 -33.26 7.16 0.47
CA LEU A 321 -33.33 8.57 0.86
C LEU A 321 -34.43 9.35 0.12
N PHE A 322 -35.08 8.75 -0.87
CA PHE A 322 -36.05 9.42 -1.73
C PHE A 322 -37.31 8.58 -1.93
N ASP A 323 -38.45 9.26 -1.94
CA ASP A 323 -39.71 8.70 -2.43
C ASP A 323 -39.74 8.88 -3.95
N LEU A 324 -39.88 7.78 -4.69
CA LEU A 324 -40.04 7.78 -6.14
C LEU A 324 -41.53 7.86 -6.49
N LYS A 325 -41.90 8.79 -7.38
CA LYS A 325 -43.25 8.89 -7.92
C LYS A 325 -43.21 8.80 -9.45
N PRO A 326 -43.94 7.88 -10.10
CA PRO A 326 -44.02 7.86 -11.54
C PRO A 326 -44.67 9.17 -12.03
N GLU A 327 -44.04 9.82 -13.01
CA GLU A 327 -44.45 11.10 -13.59
C GLU A 327 -44.91 10.95 -15.06
N GLY A 328 -44.63 9.80 -15.69
CA GLY A 328 -45.07 9.48 -17.05
C GLY A 328 -44.00 8.72 -17.83
N GLU A 329 -44.07 8.77 -19.15
CA GLU A 329 -43.09 8.16 -20.07
C GLU A 329 -42.62 9.22 -21.08
N GLU A 330 -41.32 9.33 -21.31
CA GLU A 330 -40.72 10.27 -22.27
C GLU A 330 -39.77 9.48 -23.19
N ASN A 331 -40.04 9.45 -24.50
CA ASN A 331 -39.25 8.72 -25.52
C ASN A 331 -39.05 7.21 -25.25
N GLY A 332 -40.07 6.52 -24.75
CA GLY A 332 -39.96 5.08 -24.46
C GLY A 332 -39.27 4.75 -23.12
N GLN A 333 -39.04 5.75 -22.26
CA GLN A 333 -38.38 5.63 -20.96
C GLN A 333 -39.31 6.11 -19.86
N ALA A 334 -39.40 5.34 -18.76
CA ALA A 334 -40.22 5.72 -17.62
C ALA A 334 -39.58 6.91 -16.90
N VAL A 335 -40.41 7.89 -16.51
CA VAL A 335 -39.99 9.11 -15.80
C VAL A 335 -40.46 9.02 -14.36
N TYR A 336 -39.54 9.15 -13.40
CA TYR A 336 -39.85 9.21 -11.99
C TYR A 336 -39.39 10.52 -11.36
N ARG A 337 -40.21 11.10 -10.49
CA ARG A 337 -39.87 12.22 -9.65
C ARG A 337 -39.35 11.74 -8.31
N LEU A 338 -38.16 12.20 -7.93
CA LEU A 338 -37.59 11.94 -6.61
C LEU A 338 -38.00 13.05 -5.64
N LYS A 339 -38.46 12.66 -4.45
CA LYS A 339 -38.68 13.58 -3.34
C LYS A 339 -37.87 13.13 -2.15
N LYS A 340 -36.99 13.99 -1.62
CA LYS A 340 -36.17 13.63 -0.45
C LYS A 340 -37.08 13.29 0.74
N ARG A 341 -36.92 12.09 1.30
CA ARG A 341 -37.61 11.66 2.51
C ARG A 341 -37.10 12.51 3.67
N ARG A 342 -37.99 13.10 4.46
CA ARG A 342 -37.60 13.80 5.69
C ARG A 342 -37.41 12.72 6.76
N GLU A 343 -36.16 12.52 7.21
CA GLU A 343 -35.89 11.75 8.43
C GLU A 343 -36.65 12.40 9.59
N ARG A 344 -37.34 11.58 10.39
CA ARG A 344 -38.13 12.00 11.54
C ARG A 344 -37.37 11.76 12.82
#